data_AF-A0A660TSN9-F1
#
_entry.id   AF-A0A660TSN9-F1
#
_cell.length_a   1.000
_cell.length_b   1.000
_cell.length_c   1.000
_cell.angle_alpha   90.00
_cell.angle_beta   90.00
_cell.angle_gamma   90.00
#
_symmetry.space_group_name_H-M   'P 1'
#
loop_
_entity.id
_entity.type
_entity.pdbx_description
1 polymer ?
#
loop_
_entity_poly.entity_id
_entity_poly.type
_entity_poly.pdbx_seq_one_letter_code
_entity_poly.pdbx_strand_id
1 'polypeptide(L)'
;MKSITVHGIDEITSRQLTLASEKMGLSLNKTIKKLLQEALGIKPAELSLHRDDFKEFCGIWDNEDYENFNRETENLRQINTGDWE
;
A
#
# COMPACT_ATOMS: atom_id res chain seq x y z
N MET A 1 20.96 -2.19 4.51
CA MET A 1 20.15 -1.35 5.42
C MET A 1 20.91 -1.19 6.73
N LYS A 2 20.91 0.01 7.32
CA LYS A 2 21.35 0.18 8.71
C LYS A 2 20.14 -0.07 9.61
N SER A 3 20.25 -1.02 10.53
CA SER A 3 19.24 -1.23 11.57
C SER A 3 19.57 -0.36 12.77
N ILE A 4 18.55 0.19 13.42
CA ILE A 4 18.68 0.90 14.69
C ILE A 4 17.76 0.23 15.71
N THR A 5 18.25 0.09 16.94
CA THR A 5 17.45 -0.32 18.09
C THR A 5 17.36 0.87 19.04
N VAL A 6 16.15 1.28 19.37
CA VAL A 6 15.92 2.36 20.35
C VAL A 6 15.64 1.70 21.71
N HIS A 7 16.56 1.86 22.64
CA HIS A 7 16.41 1.37 24.01
C HIS A 7 15.74 2.43 24.90
N GLY A 8 15.01 2.00 25.93
CA GLY A 8 14.49 2.90 26.96
C GLY A 8 13.25 3.70 26.57
N ILE A 9 12.46 3.26 25.60
CA ILE A 9 11.14 3.83 25.33
C ILE A 9 10.19 3.43 26.47
N ASP A 10 9.62 4.43 27.14
CA ASP A 10 8.62 4.22 28.18
C ASP A 10 7.27 3.78 27.60
N GLU A 11 6.39 3.24 28.46
CA GLU A 11 5.11 2.70 28.05
C GLU A 11 4.19 3.75 27.40
N ILE A 12 4.25 5.00 27.88
CA ILE A 12 3.41 6.09 27.37
C ILE A 12 3.85 6.41 25.95
N THR A 13 5.15 6.60 25.73
CA THR A 13 5.71 6.86 24.40
C THR A 13 5.41 5.70 23.43
N SER A 14 5.58 4.45 23.88
CA SER A 14 5.24 3.26 23.09
C SER A 14 3.76 3.26 22.66
N ARG A 15 2.85 3.55 23.60
CA ARG A 15 1.41 3.63 23.32
C ARG A 15 1.06 4.75 22.34
N GLN A 16 1.68 5.93 22.50
CA GLN A 16 1.47 7.05 21.58
C GLN A 16 1.97 6.73 20.16
N LEU A 17 3.08 6.01 20.01
CA LEU A 17 3.56 5.56 18.70
C LEU A 17 2.58 4.58 18.04
N THR A 18 2.01 3.65 18.80
CA THR A 18 0.97 2.74 18.30
C THR A 18 -0.27 3.50 17.83
N LEU A 19 -0.80 4.42 18.65
CA LEU A 19 -1.95 5.24 18.29
C LEU A 19 -1.68 6.11 17.05
N ALA A 20 -0.47 6.67 16.95
CA ALA A 20 -0.06 7.42 15.77
C ALA A 20 -0.04 6.52 14.52
N SER A 21 0.42 5.27 14.65
CA SER A 21 0.46 4.33 13.52
C SER A 21 -0.93 3.94 13.02
N GLU A 22 -1.88 3.72 13.93
CA GLU A 22 -3.28 3.45 13.62
C GLU A 22 -3.93 4.65 12.92
N LYS A 23 -3.74 5.85 13.47
CA LYS A 23 -4.28 7.10 12.89
C LYS A 23 -3.72 7.36 11.49
N MET A 24 -2.47 7.02 11.24
CA MET A 24 -1.82 7.20 9.94
C MET A 24 -2.06 6.05 8.96
N GLY A 25 -2.61 4.91 9.41
CA GLY A 25 -2.75 3.70 8.59
C GLY A 25 -1.39 3.12 8.14
N LEU A 26 -0.33 3.31 8.92
CA LEU A 26 1.03 2.88 8.61
C LEU A 26 1.50 1.83 9.60
N SER A 27 2.46 0.99 9.21
CA SER A 27 3.15 0.15 10.18
C SER A 27 3.93 1.00 11.19
N LEU A 28 4.17 0.45 12.39
CA LEU A 28 4.90 1.15 13.44
C LEU A 28 6.26 1.69 12.96
N ASN A 29 7.03 0.86 12.23
CA ASN A 29 8.32 1.27 11.67
C ASN A 29 8.19 2.38 10.62
N LYS A 30 7.17 2.34 9.75
CA LYS A 30 6.91 3.41 8.78
C LYS A 30 6.53 4.71 9.49
N THR A 31 5.75 4.61 10.56
CA THR A 31 5.34 5.74 11.40
C THR A 31 6.54 6.38 12.09
N ILE A 32 7.38 5.58 12.76
CA ILE A 32 8.62 6.07 13.40
C ILE A 32 9.52 6.75 12.37
N LYS A 33 9.71 6.13 11.18
CA LYS A 33 10.50 6.72 10.11
C LYS A 33 9.95 8.08 9.67
N LYS A 34 8.64 8.18 9.47
CA LYS A 34 7.97 9.42 9.05
C LYS A 34 8.11 10.52 10.11
N LEU A 35 7.86 10.20 11.38
CA LEU A 35 8.01 11.14 12.49
C LEU A 35 9.45 11.65 12.62
N LEU A 36 10.45 10.78 12.47
CA LEU A 36 11.86 11.18 12.46
C LEU A 36 12.20 12.07 11.27
N GLN A 37 11.68 11.76 10.08
CA GLN A 37 11.87 12.59 8.89
C GLN A 37 11.29 14.01 9.09
N GLU A 38 10.06 14.09 9.58
CA GLU A 38 9.38 15.35 9.89
C GLU A 38 10.15 16.17 10.94
N ALA A 39 10.58 15.54 12.04
CA ALA A 39 11.34 16.20 13.10
C ALA A 39 12.70 16.73 12.63
N LEU A 40 13.34 16.05 11.69
CA LEU A 40 14.63 16.43 11.13
C LEU A 40 14.52 17.35 9.89
N GLY A 41 13.30 17.75 9.49
CA GLY A 41 13.08 18.54 8.28
C GLY A 41 13.45 17.81 6.99
N ILE A 42 13.57 16.48 7.04
CA ILE A 42 13.84 15.64 5.88
C ILE A 42 12.50 15.51 5.14
N LYS A 43 12.38 16.16 3.98
CA LYS A 43 11.26 15.87 3.08
C LYS A 43 11.19 14.36 2.88
N PRO A 44 10.01 13.71 3.03
CA PRO A 44 9.91 12.29 2.83
C PRO A 44 10.49 12.01 1.45
N ALA A 45 11.66 11.34 1.40
CA ALA A 45 12.20 10.81 0.16
C ALA A 45 11.05 10.00 -0.41
N GLU A 46 10.48 10.47 -1.53
CA GLU A 46 9.23 10.01 -2.12
C GLU A 46 9.07 8.53 -1.80
N LEU A 47 8.24 8.24 -0.80
CA LEU A 47 7.99 6.88 -0.34
C LEU A 47 7.53 6.17 -1.59
N SER A 48 8.41 5.31 -2.15
CA SER A 48 8.37 4.89 -3.54
C SER A 48 6.96 4.93 -4.07
N LEU A 49 6.64 6.02 -4.75
CA LEU A 49 5.38 6.17 -5.45
C LEU A 49 5.54 5.28 -6.67
N HIS A 50 5.48 3.96 -6.47
CA HIS A 50 5.27 2.97 -7.51
C HIS A 50 3.94 3.19 -8.25
N ARG A 51 3.27 4.34 -8.04
CA ARG A 51 2.17 4.82 -8.86
C ARG A 51 2.56 4.86 -10.33
N ASP A 52 3.81 5.24 -10.62
CA ASP A 52 4.28 5.33 -12.00
C ASP A 52 4.75 3.98 -12.57
N ASP A 53 5.08 3.00 -11.73
CA ASP A 53 5.55 1.66 -12.15
C ASP A 53 4.54 0.93 -13.04
N PHE A 54 3.25 1.23 -12.90
CA PHE A 54 2.19 0.63 -13.71
C PHE A 54 1.52 1.60 -14.69
N LYS A 55 2.06 2.81 -14.80
CA LYS A 55 1.49 3.84 -15.68
C LYS A 55 1.51 3.43 -17.14
N GLU A 56 2.54 2.68 -17.55
CA GLU A 56 2.63 2.13 -18.91
C GLU A 56 1.49 1.16 -19.24
N PHE A 57 0.89 0.50 -18.23
CA PHE A 57 -0.20 -0.46 -18.43
C PHE A 57 -1.59 0.19 -18.45
N CYS A 58 -1.69 1.48 -18.15
CA CYS A 58 -2.97 2.18 -18.09
C CYS A 58 -3.38 2.71 -19.48
N GLY A 59 -4.63 2.45 -19.89
CA GLY A 59 -5.21 3.01 -21.13
C GLY A 59 -4.68 2.39 -22.43
N ILE A 60 -4.10 1.19 -22.38
CA ILE A 60 -3.62 0.49 -23.59
C ILE A 60 -4.78 -0.10 -24.40
N TRP A 61 -5.86 -0.53 -23.74
CA TRP A 61 -6.97 -1.20 -24.43
C TRP A 61 -7.73 -0.22 -25.31
N ASP A 62 -7.91 -0.63 -26.56
CA ASP A 62 -8.88 0.00 -27.44
C ASP A 62 -10.27 -0.65 -27.28
N ASN A 63 -11.22 -0.19 -28.10
CA ASN A 63 -12.59 -0.71 -28.03
C ASN A 63 -12.69 -2.17 -28.50
N GLU A 64 -11.81 -2.62 -29.39
CA GLU A 64 -11.82 -4.01 -29.87
C GLU A 64 -11.32 -4.95 -28.76
N ASP A 65 -10.23 -4.58 -28.08
CA ASP A 65 -9.72 -5.28 -26.90
C ASP A 65 -10.79 -5.40 -25.80
N TYR A 66 -11.51 -4.32 -25.54
CA TYR A 66 -12.58 -4.27 -24.54
C TYR A 66 -13.73 -5.22 -24.88
N GLU A 67 -14.25 -5.18 -26.11
CA GLU A 67 -15.34 -6.06 -26.56
C GLU A 67 -14.91 -7.53 -26.59
N ASN A 68 -13.69 -7.80 -27.08
CA ASN A 68 -13.11 -9.14 -27.09
C ASN A 68 -13.00 -9.71 -25.67
N PHE A 69 -12.42 -8.97 -24.73
CA PHE A 69 -12.30 -9.41 -23.34
C PHE A 69 -13.66 -9.70 -22.70
N ASN A 70 -14.65 -8.84 -22.88
CA ASN A 70 -15.97 -9.06 -22.30
C ASN A 70 -16.65 -10.30 -22.85
N ARG A 71 -16.55 -10.52 -24.17
CA ARG A 71 -17.10 -11.74 -24.80
C ARG A 71 -16.45 -13.00 -24.25
N GLU A 72 -15.12 -13.04 -24.17
CA GLU A 72 -14.39 -14.23 -23.71
C GLU A 72 -14.56 -14.49 -22.20
N THR A 73 -14.81 -13.46 -21.40
CA THR A 73 -14.96 -13.57 -19.94
C THR A 73 -16.41 -13.66 -19.46
N GLU A 74 -17.39 -13.62 -20.35
CA GLU A 74 -18.82 -13.64 -19.99
C GLU A 74 -19.20 -14.85 -19.13
N ASN A 75 -18.65 -16.02 -19.44
CA ASN A 75 -18.92 -17.26 -18.68
C ASN A 75 -18.37 -17.23 -17.26
N LEU A 76 -17.34 -16.41 -16.97
CA LEU A 76 -16.78 -16.26 -15.63
C LEU A 76 -17.66 -15.40 -14.71
N ARG A 77 -18.66 -14.71 -15.26
CA ARG A 77 -19.60 -13.90 -14.49
C ARG A 77 -20.74 -14.71 -13.88
N GLN A 78 -20.85 -15.99 -14.24
CA GLN A 78 -21.85 -16.89 -13.70
C GLN A 78 -21.28 -17.61 -12.48
N ILE A 79 -22.04 -17.59 -11.38
CA ILE A 79 -21.70 -18.36 -10.19
C ILE A 79 -22.29 -19.76 -10.37
N ASN A 80 -21.44 -20.75 -10.62
CA ASN A 80 -21.85 -22.16 -10.62
C ASN A 80 -21.74 -22.71 -9.21
N THR A 81 -22.86 -23.17 -8.66
CA THR A 81 -22.91 -23.74 -7.31
C THR A 81 -22.07 -25.01 -7.18
N GLY A 82 -21.84 -25.74 -8.28
CA GLY A 82 -21.00 -26.94 -8.31
C GLY A 82 -19.49 -26.66 -8.20
N ASP A 83 -19.04 -25.42 -8.33
CA ASP A 83 -17.61 -25.07 -8.18
C ASP A 83 -17.17 -25.02 -6.69
N TRP A 84 -18.14 -25.09 -5.77
CA TRP A 84 -17.94 -24.97 -4.32
C TRP A 84 -18.21 -26.26 -3.53
N GLU A 85 -18.53 -27.36 -4.22
CA GLU A 85 -18.63 -28.72 -3.65
C GLU A 85 -17.27 -29.43 -3.72
#